data_AF-A0A4U6BLB2-F1
#
_entry.id   AF-A0A4U6BLB2-F1
#
_cell.length_a   1.000
_cell.length_b   1.000
_cell.length_c   1.000
_cell.angle_alpha   90.00
_cell.angle_beta   90.00
_cell.angle_gamma   90.00
#
_symmetry.space_group_name_H-M   'P 1'
#
loop_
_entity.id
_entity.type
_entity.pdbx_description
1 polymer ?
#
loop_
_entity_poly.entity_id
_entity_poly.type
_entity_poly.pdbx_seq_one_letter_code
_entity_poly.pdbx_strand_id
1 'polypeptide(L)'
;MSLNAKKAVAGLLRSLAAIAALLFIPAWSLRYWQGWVYLAIMGAASAAIILYLARHDDALIGRRLKVGPIAEKEKSQKIIQAFTSVAGIILILVPGFDYRWQWSHVPVALVSTGFVGVALGFIIMFLVFRENSFSSSIVEVAKDQTVVSTGPYAVVRHPMYVGAIVLFLATPLALGSWWAFIPAIILSAMIAVRLIDEERFLGRNLPGYDAYRSQVHYRLIPGLW
;
A
#
# COMPACT_ATOMS: atom_id res chain seq x y z
N MET A 1 -6.22 24.74 2.95
CA MET A 1 -5.98 23.41 2.33
C MET A 1 -5.80 23.58 0.84
N SER A 2 -4.69 23.10 0.28
CA SER A 2 -4.38 23.11 -1.15
C SER A 2 -5.42 22.32 -1.98
N LEU A 3 -5.40 22.50 -3.30
CA LEU A 3 -6.27 21.73 -4.21
C LEU A 3 -5.96 20.23 -4.14
N ASN A 4 -4.69 19.84 -4.07
CA ASN A 4 -4.28 18.45 -3.98
C ASN A 4 -4.75 17.82 -2.67
N ALA A 5 -4.61 18.51 -1.54
CA ALA A 5 -5.11 18.03 -0.26
C ALA A 5 -6.64 17.84 -0.26
N LYS A 6 -7.41 18.77 -0.86
CA LYS A 6 -8.88 18.60 -1.02
C LYS A 6 -9.21 17.36 -1.84
N LYS A 7 -8.51 17.14 -2.96
CA LYS A 7 -8.68 15.95 -3.80
C LYS A 7 -8.31 14.66 -3.05
N ALA A 8 -7.25 14.69 -2.24
CA ALA A 8 -6.83 13.56 -1.43
C ALA A 8 -7.85 13.20 -0.35
N VAL A 9 -8.40 14.18 0.36
CA VAL A 9 -9.48 13.96 1.35
C VAL A 9 -10.73 13.39 0.69
N ALA A 10 -11.15 13.93 -0.46
CA ALA A 10 -12.28 13.38 -1.20
C ALA A 10 -11.99 11.96 -1.74
N GLY A 11 -10.74 11.68 -2.12
CA GLY A 11 -10.28 10.33 -2.48
C GLY A 11 -10.39 9.36 -1.30
N LEU A 12 -9.93 9.77 -0.12
CA LEU A 12 -10.00 8.98 1.12
C LEU A 12 -11.45 8.66 1.52
N LEU A 13 -12.36 9.65 1.47
CA LEU A 13 -13.76 9.41 1.80
C LEU A 13 -14.41 8.41 0.84
N ARG A 14 -14.11 8.51 -0.46
CA ARG A 14 -14.58 7.55 -1.47
C ARG A 14 -14.00 6.16 -1.25
N SER A 15 -12.71 6.04 -0.91
CA SER A 15 -12.10 4.73 -0.64
C SER A 15 -12.63 4.09 0.63
N LEU A 16 -12.85 4.87 1.70
CA LEU A 16 -13.50 4.39 2.93
C LEU A 16 -14.91 3.87 2.66
N ALA A 17 -15.72 4.62 1.89
CA ALA A 17 -17.06 4.18 1.52
C ALA A 17 -17.04 2.91 0.65
N ALA A 18 -16.13 2.83 -0.33
CA ALA A 18 -15.97 1.65 -1.16
C ALA A 18 -15.53 0.41 -0.37
N ILE A 19 -14.56 0.55 0.54
CA ILE A 19 -14.09 -0.54 1.40
C ILE A 19 -15.18 -0.96 2.38
N ALA A 20 -15.92 0.00 2.96
CA ALA A 20 -17.07 -0.32 3.79
C ALA A 20 -18.13 -1.12 3.02
N ALA A 21 -18.45 -0.73 1.78
CA ALA A 21 -19.34 -1.50 0.92
C ALA A 21 -18.80 -2.91 0.66
N LEU A 22 -17.52 -3.05 0.30
CA LEU A 22 -16.89 -4.35 0.05
C LEU A 22 -16.84 -5.27 1.27
N LEU A 23 -16.81 -4.72 2.49
CA LEU A 23 -16.84 -5.52 3.73
C LEU A 23 -18.28 -5.85 4.16
N PHE A 24 -19.13 -4.83 4.28
CA PHE A 24 -20.42 -4.95 4.95
C PHE A 24 -21.55 -5.44 4.06
N ILE A 25 -21.49 -5.21 2.74
CA ILE A 25 -22.50 -5.76 1.82
C ILE A 25 -22.38 -7.29 1.77
N PRO A 26 -21.17 -7.89 1.56
CA PRO A 26 -21.02 -9.35 1.61
C PRO A 26 -21.27 -9.93 3.00
N ALA A 27 -20.81 -9.25 4.07
CA ALA A 27 -21.06 -9.67 5.44
C ALA A 27 -22.55 -9.63 5.82
N TRP A 28 -23.31 -8.76 5.17
CA TRP A 28 -24.72 -8.50 5.46
C TRP A 28 -25.00 -8.24 6.95
N SER A 29 -24.07 -7.54 7.59
CA SER A 29 -24.14 -7.29 9.01
C SER A 29 -23.20 -6.15 9.39
N LEU A 30 -23.72 -5.14 10.08
CA LEU A 30 -22.91 -4.08 10.66
C LEU A 30 -22.26 -4.50 12.00
N ARG A 31 -22.55 -5.71 12.49
CA ARG A 31 -21.95 -6.27 13.71
C ARG A 31 -20.53 -6.79 13.48
N TYR A 32 -20.05 -6.78 12.23
CA TYR A 32 -18.69 -7.14 11.86
C TYR A 32 -17.69 -6.08 12.34
N TRP A 33 -17.36 -6.14 13.64
CA TRP A 33 -16.58 -5.12 14.34
C TRP A 33 -15.17 -4.97 13.79
N GLN A 34 -14.57 -6.06 13.30
CA GLN A 34 -13.24 -6.04 12.68
C GLN A 34 -13.19 -5.08 11.49
N GLY A 35 -14.25 -5.06 10.67
CA GLY A 35 -14.37 -4.14 9.54
C GLY A 35 -14.38 -2.67 9.97
N TRP A 36 -15.06 -2.35 11.07
CA TRP A 36 -15.08 -0.99 11.62
C TRP A 36 -13.73 -0.55 12.16
N VAL A 37 -13.05 -1.42 12.92
CA VAL A 37 -11.71 -1.13 13.46
C VAL A 37 -10.69 -0.97 12.32
N TYR A 38 -10.77 -1.84 11.31
CA TYR A 38 -9.94 -1.73 10.11
C TYR A 38 -10.13 -0.39 9.39
N LEU A 39 -11.39 0.02 9.14
CA LEU A 39 -11.71 1.30 8.53
C LEU A 39 -11.24 2.49 9.39
N ALA A 40 -11.37 2.40 10.71
CA ALA A 40 -10.91 3.44 11.63
C ALA A 40 -9.39 3.61 11.58
N ILE A 41 -8.62 2.51 11.66
CA ILE A 41 -7.15 2.55 11.58
C ILE A 41 -6.71 3.08 10.21
N MET A 42 -7.24 2.51 9.13
CA MET A 42 -6.90 2.91 7.76
C MET A 42 -7.25 4.39 7.51
N GLY A 43 -8.44 4.81 7.93
CA GLY A 43 -8.93 6.18 7.79
C GLY A 43 -8.10 7.17 8.58
N ALA A 44 -7.84 6.89 9.87
CA ALA A 44 -7.04 7.75 10.73
C ALA A 44 -5.59 7.88 10.24
N ALA A 45 -4.95 6.75 9.88
CA ALA A 45 -3.59 6.76 9.37
C ALA A 45 -3.47 7.51 8.04
N SER A 46 -4.40 7.25 7.11
CA SER A 46 -4.44 7.95 5.82
C SER A 46 -4.69 9.45 5.99
N ALA A 47 -5.62 9.83 6.87
CA ALA A 47 -5.89 11.23 7.17
C ALA A 47 -4.67 11.92 7.80
N ALA A 48 -3.96 11.25 8.73
CA ALA A 48 -2.74 11.78 9.33
C ALA A 48 -1.64 12.01 8.28
N ILE A 49 -1.44 11.07 7.36
CA ILE A 49 -0.49 11.22 6.24
C ILE A 49 -0.88 12.40 5.35
N ILE A 50 -2.16 12.51 4.96
CA ILE A 50 -2.65 13.61 4.12
C ILE A 50 -2.45 14.95 4.81
N LEU A 51 -2.79 15.06 6.10
CA LEU A 51 -2.63 16.29 6.88
C LEU A 51 -1.16 16.70 7.02
N TYR A 52 -0.28 15.73 7.26
CA TYR A 52 1.16 15.97 7.32
C TYR A 52 1.69 16.47 5.98
N LEU A 53 1.41 15.76 4.89
CA LEU A 53 1.87 16.11 3.55
C LEU A 53 1.27 17.43 3.04
N ALA A 54 0.03 17.74 3.40
CA ALA A 54 -0.59 19.01 3.01
C ALA A 54 0.13 20.23 3.60
N ARG A 55 0.93 20.04 4.66
CA ARG A 55 1.76 21.08 5.27
C ARG A 55 3.22 21.05 4.83
N HIS A 56 3.75 19.89 4.47
CA HIS A 56 5.19 19.71 4.21
C HIS A 56 5.54 19.46 2.75
N ASP A 57 4.68 18.76 2.00
CA ASP A 57 4.93 18.38 0.60
C ASP A 57 3.62 18.13 -0.17
N ASP A 58 3.00 19.21 -0.64
CA ASP A 58 1.77 19.12 -1.45
C ASP A 58 1.99 18.51 -2.84
N ALA A 59 3.22 18.61 -3.36
CA ALA A 59 3.58 18.06 -4.66
C ALA A 59 3.55 16.53 -4.62
N LEU A 60 4.03 15.93 -3.53
CA LEU A 60 3.94 14.49 -3.31
C LEU A 60 2.49 13.99 -3.29
N ILE A 61 1.55 14.74 -2.70
CA ILE A 61 0.11 14.40 -2.78
C ILE A 61 -0.33 14.35 -4.24
N GLY A 62 0.02 15.37 -5.03
CA GLY A 62 -0.29 15.43 -6.46
C GLY A 62 0.24 14.22 -7.24
N ARG A 63 1.48 13.79 -6.98
CA ARG A 63 2.08 12.59 -7.60
C ARG A 63 1.33 11.32 -7.22
N ARG A 64 0.97 11.18 -5.95
CA ARG A 64 0.27 9.99 -5.43
C ARG A 64 -1.21 9.91 -5.81
N LEU A 65 -1.83 11.02 -6.21
CA LEU A 65 -3.20 11.05 -6.75
C LEU A 65 -3.33 10.39 -8.14
N LYS A 66 -2.23 10.21 -8.88
CA LYS A 66 -2.21 9.49 -10.16
C LYS A 66 -2.20 7.98 -9.89
N VAL A 67 -3.36 7.37 -9.77
CA VAL A 67 -3.50 5.94 -9.43
C VAL A 67 -4.20 5.17 -10.53
N GLY A 68 -3.79 3.92 -10.72
CA GLY A 68 -4.50 2.94 -11.55
C GLY A 68 -3.93 2.77 -12.95
N PRO A 69 -4.33 1.69 -13.66
CA PRO A 69 -3.66 1.23 -14.88
C PRO A 69 -3.73 2.23 -16.03
N ILE A 70 -4.66 3.18 -16.00
CA ILE A 70 -4.76 4.25 -16.99
C ILE A 70 -3.57 5.23 -16.86
N ALA A 71 -3.03 5.40 -15.65
CA ALA A 71 -1.93 6.31 -15.37
C ALA A 71 -0.55 5.71 -15.74
N GLU A 72 -0.41 4.39 -15.78
CA GLU A 72 0.84 3.72 -16.16
C GLU A 72 1.12 3.89 -17.66
N LYS A 73 2.39 3.98 -18.02
CA LYS A 73 2.82 4.15 -19.42
C LYS A 73 3.08 2.81 -20.10
N GLU A 74 3.76 1.90 -19.39
CA GLU A 74 4.20 0.61 -19.90
C GLU A 74 3.10 -0.46 -19.85
N LYS A 75 2.97 -1.27 -20.91
CA LYS A 75 1.94 -2.33 -20.99
C LYS A 75 2.06 -3.35 -19.86
N SER A 76 3.28 -3.75 -19.49
CA SER A 76 3.51 -4.68 -18.37
C SER A 76 3.00 -4.12 -17.05
N GLN A 77 3.31 -2.84 -16.76
CA GLN A 77 2.86 -2.14 -15.55
C GLN A 77 1.33 -1.99 -15.52
N LYS A 78 0.68 -1.73 -16.66
CA LYS A 78 -0.79 -1.71 -16.76
C LYS A 78 -1.40 -3.05 -16.38
N ILE A 79 -0.87 -4.14 -16.92
CA ILE A 79 -1.34 -5.50 -16.64
C ILE A 79 -1.17 -5.83 -15.16
N ILE A 80 0.04 -5.60 -14.63
CA ILE A 80 0.35 -5.82 -13.21
C ILE A 80 -0.60 -5.01 -12.33
N GLN A 81 -0.83 -3.73 -12.62
CA GLN A 81 -1.70 -2.89 -11.81
C GLN A 81 -3.18 -3.28 -11.92
N ALA A 82 -3.64 -3.75 -13.08
CA ALA A 82 -4.99 -4.27 -13.26
C ALA A 82 -5.22 -5.51 -12.38
N PHE A 83 -4.34 -6.51 -12.48
CA PHE A 83 -4.41 -7.71 -11.64
C PHE A 83 -4.25 -7.39 -10.15
N THR A 84 -3.37 -6.45 -9.79
CA THR A 84 -3.19 -5.99 -8.39
C THR A 84 -4.46 -5.32 -7.88
N SER A 85 -5.16 -4.55 -8.73
CA SER A 85 -6.42 -3.92 -8.36
C SER A 85 -7.52 -4.97 -8.10
N VAL A 86 -7.62 -5.98 -8.96
CA VAL A 86 -8.57 -7.08 -8.77
C VAL A 86 -8.26 -7.87 -7.50
N ALA A 87 -7.01 -8.27 -7.30
CA ALA A 87 -6.61 -9.00 -6.09
C ALA A 87 -6.80 -8.16 -4.82
N GLY A 88 -6.60 -6.84 -4.88
CA GLY A 88 -6.89 -5.90 -3.79
C GLY A 88 -8.39 -5.83 -3.45
N ILE A 89 -9.26 -5.83 -4.46
CA ILE A 89 -10.72 -5.91 -4.24
C ILE A 89 -11.06 -7.24 -3.58
N ILE A 90 -10.53 -8.36 -4.07
CA ILE A 90 -10.79 -9.70 -3.51
C ILE A 90 -10.30 -9.78 -2.06
N LEU A 91 -9.13 -9.20 -1.75
CA LEU A 91 -8.57 -9.17 -0.39
C LEU A 91 -9.54 -8.54 0.64
N ILE A 92 -10.30 -7.52 0.23
CA ILE A 92 -11.28 -6.85 1.09
C ILE A 92 -12.66 -7.51 1.01
N LEU A 93 -13.04 -8.04 -0.15
CA LEU A 93 -14.34 -8.66 -0.38
C LEU A 93 -14.51 -10.01 0.34
N VAL A 94 -13.48 -10.86 0.30
CA VAL A 94 -13.51 -12.23 0.85
C VAL A 94 -13.81 -12.24 2.36
N PRO A 95 -13.18 -11.40 3.20
CA PRO A 95 -13.50 -11.36 4.63
C PRO A 95 -14.97 -11.06 4.96
N GLY A 96 -15.66 -10.26 4.12
CA GLY A 96 -17.08 -10.02 4.31
C GLY A 96 -17.90 -11.30 4.12
N PHE A 97 -17.64 -12.05 3.05
CA PHE A 97 -18.28 -13.35 2.83
C PHE A 97 -17.90 -14.38 3.90
N ASP A 98 -16.62 -14.41 4.28
CA ASP A 98 -16.11 -15.26 5.35
C ASP A 98 -16.83 -15.00 6.67
N TYR A 99 -17.04 -13.72 7.03
CA TYR A 99 -17.84 -13.36 8.20
C TYR A 99 -19.30 -13.81 8.06
N ARG A 100 -19.93 -13.69 6.89
CA ARG A 100 -21.33 -14.10 6.71
C ARG A 100 -21.52 -15.61 6.91
N TRP A 101 -20.62 -16.40 6.33
CA TRP A 101 -20.74 -17.86 6.32
C TRP A 101 -19.88 -18.57 7.36
N GLN A 102 -19.13 -17.81 8.16
CA GLN A 102 -18.29 -18.30 9.26
C GLN A 102 -17.28 -19.36 8.77
N TRP A 103 -16.63 -19.13 7.63
CA TRP A 103 -15.65 -20.09 7.10
C TRP A 103 -14.37 -20.14 7.96
N SER A 104 -14.04 -19.03 8.63
CA SER A 104 -12.88 -18.87 9.47
C SER A 104 -13.26 -18.55 10.91
N HIS A 105 -12.49 -19.13 11.84
CA HIS A 105 -12.51 -18.76 13.26
C HIS A 105 -11.12 -18.29 13.67
N VAL A 106 -10.84 -17.00 13.47
CA VAL A 106 -9.54 -16.39 13.84
C VAL A 106 -9.64 -15.88 15.28
N PRO A 107 -8.77 -16.35 16.21
CA PRO A 107 -8.75 -15.86 17.58
C PRO A 107 -8.54 -14.34 17.66
N VAL A 108 -9.21 -13.68 18.61
CA VAL A 108 -9.13 -12.21 18.80
C VAL A 108 -7.69 -11.73 19.03
N ALA A 109 -6.84 -12.56 19.66
CA ALA A 109 -5.41 -12.26 19.81
C ALA A 109 -4.71 -12.08 18.44
N LEU A 110 -4.95 -12.99 17.49
CA LEU A 110 -4.39 -12.89 16.14
C LEU A 110 -5.00 -11.73 15.36
N VAL A 111 -6.31 -11.49 15.51
CA VAL A 111 -6.96 -10.29 14.94
C VAL A 111 -6.28 -9.00 15.41
N SER A 112 -5.96 -8.92 16.71
CA SER A 112 -5.27 -7.79 17.31
C SER A 112 -3.86 -7.60 16.73
N THR A 113 -3.11 -8.69 16.52
CA THR A 113 -1.80 -8.61 15.83
C THR A 113 -1.93 -8.15 14.39
N GLY A 114 -3.03 -8.51 13.70
CA GLY A 114 -3.36 -7.99 12.38
C GLY A 114 -3.52 -6.47 12.38
N PHE A 115 -4.26 -5.91 13.34
CA PHE A 115 -4.40 -4.45 13.45
C PHE A 115 -3.06 -3.74 13.72
N VAL A 116 -2.21 -4.33 14.57
CA VAL A 116 -0.84 -3.82 14.79
C VAL A 116 -0.04 -3.85 13.49
N GLY A 117 -0.12 -4.94 12.72
CA GLY A 117 0.53 -5.05 11.41
C GLY A 117 0.03 -4.02 10.40
N VAL A 118 -1.29 -3.77 10.35
CA VAL A 118 -1.87 -2.74 9.49
C VAL A 118 -1.35 -1.35 9.87
N ALA A 119 -1.36 -1.01 11.16
CA ALA A 119 -0.81 0.25 11.64
C ALA A 119 0.68 0.39 11.31
N LEU A 120 1.47 -0.67 11.50
CA LEU A 120 2.89 -0.70 11.18
C LEU A 120 3.16 -0.44 9.69
N GLY A 121 2.38 -1.07 8.80
CA GLY A 121 2.53 -0.84 7.36
C GLY A 121 2.23 0.61 6.97
N PHE A 122 1.24 1.26 7.59
CA PHE A 122 1.00 2.70 7.43
C PHE A 122 2.13 3.57 7.99
N ILE A 123 2.73 3.20 9.11
CA ILE A 123 3.90 3.90 9.68
C ILE A 123 5.08 3.82 8.70
N ILE A 124 5.36 2.65 8.11
CA ILE A 124 6.40 2.50 7.10
C ILE A 124 6.11 3.40 5.89
N MET A 125 4.88 3.41 5.39
CA MET A 125 4.47 4.31 4.30
C MET A 125 4.68 5.78 4.66
N PHE A 126 4.32 6.19 5.87
CA PHE A 126 4.54 7.56 6.35
C PHE A 126 6.03 7.92 6.36
N LEU A 127 6.90 7.05 6.89
CA LEU A 127 8.34 7.28 6.90
C LEU A 127 8.90 7.42 5.48
N VAL A 128 8.42 6.62 4.54
CA VAL A 128 8.81 6.74 3.13
C VAL A 128 8.35 8.06 2.53
N PHE A 129 7.10 8.47 2.76
CA PHE A 129 6.59 9.75 2.25
C PHE A 129 7.28 10.97 2.86
N ARG A 130 7.73 10.85 4.11
CA ARG A 130 8.53 11.90 4.76
C ARG A 130 9.91 12.03 4.14
N GLU A 131 10.50 10.92 3.73
CA GLU A 131 11.88 10.87 3.22
C GLU A 131 11.98 11.13 1.71
N ASN A 132 10.99 10.66 0.94
CA ASN A 132 11.05 10.65 -0.52
C ASN A 132 9.87 11.41 -1.15
N SER A 133 10.11 12.70 -1.41
CA SER A 133 9.21 13.58 -2.16
C SER A 133 8.90 13.09 -3.58
N PHE A 134 9.79 12.32 -4.21
CA PHE A 134 9.61 11.82 -5.58
C PHE A 134 8.75 10.56 -5.67
N SER A 135 8.29 10.02 -4.53
CA SER A 135 7.47 8.81 -4.53
C SER A 135 6.20 8.96 -5.35
N SER A 136 6.08 8.15 -6.41
CA SER A 136 4.93 8.14 -7.31
C SER A 136 4.16 6.82 -7.17
N SER A 137 2.89 6.83 -7.57
CA SER A 137 2.05 5.62 -7.64
C SER A 137 2.20 4.90 -8.99
N ILE A 138 2.97 5.49 -9.92
CA ILE A 138 3.32 4.93 -11.23
C ILE A 138 4.84 4.86 -11.38
N VAL A 139 5.32 3.99 -12.26
CA VAL A 139 6.76 3.88 -12.53
C VAL A 139 7.18 5.01 -13.47
N GLU A 140 7.84 6.03 -12.91
CA GLU A 140 8.36 7.18 -13.66
C GLU A 140 9.59 7.78 -12.99
N VAL A 141 10.40 8.50 -13.76
CA VAL A 141 11.43 9.41 -13.23
C VAL A 141 10.89 10.83 -13.36
N ALA A 142 10.74 11.53 -12.24
CA ALA A 142 10.33 12.92 -12.22
C ALA A 142 11.47 13.83 -12.71
N LYS A 143 11.11 15.01 -13.22
CA LYS A 143 12.10 16.04 -13.56
C LYS A 143 12.87 16.41 -12.29
N ASP A 144 14.19 16.44 -12.40
CA ASP A 144 15.13 16.74 -11.30
C ASP A 144 15.11 15.71 -10.15
N GLN A 145 14.60 14.50 -10.40
CA GLN A 145 14.63 13.42 -9.42
C GLN A 145 16.07 13.00 -9.12
N THR A 146 16.42 12.99 -7.84
CA THR A 146 17.66 12.44 -7.32
C THR A 146 17.40 11.11 -6.61
N VAL A 147 18.45 10.30 -6.47
CA VAL A 147 18.37 9.06 -5.69
C VAL A 147 18.30 9.40 -4.21
N VAL A 148 17.25 8.95 -3.54
CA VAL A 148 17.10 9.03 -2.08
C VAL A 148 17.72 7.78 -1.47
N SER A 149 18.76 7.95 -0.64
CA SER A 149 19.49 6.86 0.02
C SER A 149 19.47 6.95 1.56
N THR A 150 18.70 7.88 2.12
CA THR A 150 18.60 8.14 3.56
C THR A 150 17.33 7.55 4.16
N GLY A 151 17.24 7.54 5.49
CA GLY A 151 16.08 7.01 6.22
C GLY A 151 15.82 5.52 5.89
N PRO A 152 14.58 5.11 5.59
CA PRO A 152 14.27 3.72 5.24
C PRO A 152 15.03 3.21 4.00
N TYR A 153 15.39 4.12 3.07
CA TYR A 153 16.14 3.78 1.86
C TYR A 153 17.61 3.43 2.13
N ALA A 154 18.14 3.73 3.32
CA ALA A 154 19.48 3.31 3.71
C ALA A 154 19.54 1.80 4.06
N VAL A 155 18.41 1.20 4.38
CA VAL A 155 18.32 -0.20 4.84
C VAL A 155 17.91 -1.13 3.70
N VAL A 156 16.88 -0.73 2.95
CA VAL A 156 16.35 -1.49 1.81
C VAL A 156 16.03 -0.55 0.66
N ARG A 157 16.13 -1.03 -0.58
CA ARG A 157 15.90 -0.19 -1.78
C ARG A 157 14.43 0.19 -1.98
N HIS A 158 13.50 -0.63 -1.52
CA HIS A 158 12.06 -0.41 -1.73
C HIS A 158 11.22 -0.52 -0.45
N PRO A 159 11.45 0.39 0.52
CA PRO A 159 10.78 0.36 1.81
C PRO A 159 9.24 0.52 1.71
N MET A 160 8.73 1.18 0.66
CA MET A 160 7.28 1.27 0.45
C MET A 160 6.66 -0.09 0.16
N TYR A 161 7.34 -0.92 -0.63
CA TYR A 161 6.86 -2.26 -0.95
C TYR A 161 6.92 -3.18 0.27
N VAL A 162 7.89 -2.98 1.18
CA VAL A 162 7.88 -3.63 2.50
C VAL A 162 6.62 -3.26 3.28
N GLY A 163 6.30 -1.96 3.39
CA GLY A 163 5.08 -1.49 4.05
C GLY A 163 3.80 -2.04 3.42
N ALA A 164 3.76 -2.13 2.09
CA ALA A 164 2.62 -2.71 1.36
C ALA A 164 2.45 -4.22 1.61
N ILE A 165 3.54 -4.99 1.59
CA ILE A 165 3.50 -6.44 1.90
C ILE A 165 3.06 -6.67 3.34
N VAL A 166 3.56 -5.88 4.30
CA VAL A 166 3.11 -5.93 5.69
C VAL A 166 1.60 -5.66 5.78
N LEU A 167 1.07 -4.64 5.10
CA LEU A 167 -0.37 -4.38 5.03
C LEU A 167 -1.14 -5.56 4.45
N PHE A 168 -0.70 -6.11 3.32
CA PHE A 168 -1.40 -7.21 2.66
C PHE A 168 -1.46 -8.45 3.54
N LEU A 169 -0.37 -8.82 4.20
CA LEU A 169 -0.32 -10.01 5.06
C LEU A 169 -1.01 -9.80 6.42
N ALA A 170 -1.07 -8.55 6.92
CA ALA A 170 -1.78 -8.22 8.15
C ALA A 170 -3.30 -8.13 7.96
N THR A 171 -3.77 -7.76 6.77
CA THR A 171 -5.19 -7.55 6.46
C THR A 171 -6.08 -8.79 6.70
N PRO A 172 -5.70 -10.02 6.27
CA PRO A 172 -6.46 -11.23 6.56
C PRO A 172 -6.65 -11.47 8.05
N LEU A 173 -5.60 -11.28 8.86
CA LEU A 173 -5.69 -11.40 10.31
C LEU A 173 -6.59 -10.30 10.90
N ALA A 174 -6.36 -9.05 10.52
CA ALA A 174 -7.12 -7.90 11.01
C ALA A 174 -8.62 -8.03 10.73
N LEU A 175 -8.98 -8.62 9.59
CA LEU A 175 -10.36 -8.87 9.19
C LEU A 175 -10.89 -10.24 9.65
N GLY A 176 -10.06 -11.09 10.27
CA GLY A 176 -10.47 -12.38 10.79
C GLY A 176 -10.82 -13.41 9.72
N SER A 177 -10.09 -13.44 8.61
CA SER A 177 -10.31 -14.34 7.48
C SER A 177 -9.04 -15.08 7.08
N TRP A 178 -9.02 -16.41 7.17
CA TRP A 178 -7.92 -17.23 6.67
C TRP A 178 -7.91 -17.25 5.13
N TRP A 179 -9.08 -17.24 4.50
CA TRP A 179 -9.23 -17.26 3.04
C TRP A 179 -8.63 -16.02 2.36
N ALA A 180 -8.64 -14.88 3.05
CA ALA A 180 -8.04 -13.65 2.55
C ALA A 180 -6.50 -13.71 2.45
N PHE A 181 -5.82 -14.72 3.03
CA PHE A 181 -4.39 -14.90 2.79
C PHE A 181 -4.06 -15.26 1.34
N ILE A 182 -4.97 -15.93 0.63
CA ILE A 182 -4.76 -16.29 -0.79
C ILE A 182 -4.55 -15.04 -1.64
N PRO A 183 -5.49 -14.07 -1.70
CA PRO A 183 -5.26 -12.83 -2.44
C PRO A 183 -4.10 -12.00 -1.85
N ALA A 184 -3.85 -12.03 -0.53
CA ALA A 184 -2.73 -11.32 0.08
C ALA A 184 -1.35 -11.80 -0.41
N ILE A 185 -1.17 -13.13 -0.52
CA ILE A 185 0.08 -13.73 -1.02
C ILE A 185 0.24 -13.42 -2.51
N ILE A 186 -0.85 -13.51 -3.29
CA ILE A 186 -0.85 -13.14 -4.71
C ILE A 186 -0.41 -11.67 -4.87
N LEU A 187 -1.01 -10.75 -4.12
CA LEU A 187 -0.64 -9.33 -4.13
C LEU A 187 0.83 -9.10 -3.76
N SER A 188 1.34 -9.82 -2.77
CA SER A 188 2.73 -9.70 -2.33
C SER A 188 3.69 -10.17 -3.42
N ALA A 189 3.39 -11.29 -4.09
CA ALA A 189 4.16 -11.77 -5.23
C ALA A 189 4.09 -10.80 -6.43
N MET A 190 2.93 -10.23 -6.69
CA MET A 190 2.75 -9.24 -7.76
C MET A 190 3.55 -7.96 -7.53
N ILE A 191 3.58 -7.44 -6.30
CA ILE A 191 4.43 -6.31 -5.94
C ILE A 191 5.91 -6.68 -6.09
N ALA A 192 6.32 -7.90 -5.72
CA ALA A 192 7.69 -8.37 -5.90
C ALA A 192 8.10 -8.42 -7.37
N VAL A 193 7.19 -8.80 -8.28
CA VAL A 193 7.42 -8.74 -9.74
C VAL A 193 7.50 -7.30 -10.21
N ARG A 194 6.55 -6.44 -9.81
CA ARG A 194 6.52 -5.00 -10.15
C ARG A 194 7.83 -4.30 -9.77
N LEU A 195 8.33 -4.62 -8.59
CA LEU A 195 9.58 -4.15 -8.03
C LEU A 195 10.78 -4.42 -8.96
N ILE A 196 10.87 -5.63 -9.53
CA ILE A 196 11.98 -6.00 -10.41
C ILE A 196 11.96 -5.16 -11.69
N ASP A 197 10.77 -4.93 -12.25
CA ASP A 197 10.59 -4.10 -13.44
C ASP A 197 10.89 -2.63 -13.15
N GLU A 198 10.48 -2.13 -11.98
CA GLU A 198 10.80 -0.77 -11.54
C GLU A 198 12.31 -0.60 -11.34
N GLU A 199 13.00 -1.56 -10.72
CA GLU A 199 14.45 -1.48 -10.50
C GLU A 199 15.21 -1.45 -11.84
N ARG A 200 14.76 -2.24 -12.83
CA ARG A 200 15.31 -2.19 -14.19
C ARG A 200 15.06 -0.84 -14.87
N PHE A 201 13.87 -0.28 -14.68
CA PHE A 201 13.53 1.04 -15.21
C PHE A 201 14.38 2.14 -14.57
N LEU A 202 14.54 2.13 -13.25
CA LEU A 202 15.34 3.11 -12.51
C LEU A 202 16.83 3.00 -12.87
N GLY A 203 17.39 1.79 -12.99
CA GLY A 203 18.78 1.62 -13.44
C GLY A 203 19.06 2.20 -14.81
N ARG A 204 18.08 2.22 -15.71
CA ARG A 204 18.22 2.80 -17.06
C ARG A 204 17.99 4.30 -17.12
N ASN A 205 17.15 4.84 -16.24
CA ASN A 205 16.61 6.20 -16.40
C ASN A 205 16.96 7.16 -15.26
N LEU A 206 17.43 6.67 -14.10
CA LEU A 206 17.76 7.49 -12.94
C LEU A 206 19.28 7.53 -12.73
N PRO A 207 19.94 8.66 -13.05
CA PRO A 207 21.37 8.83 -12.79
C PRO A 207 21.73 8.59 -11.33
N GLY A 208 22.83 7.86 -11.09
CA GLY A 208 23.30 7.51 -9.75
C GLY A 208 22.64 6.28 -9.13
N TYR A 209 21.61 5.70 -9.74
CA TYR A 209 20.91 4.55 -9.17
C TYR A 209 21.78 3.29 -9.09
N ASP A 210 22.66 3.05 -10.06
CA ASP A 210 23.58 1.90 -10.01
C ASP A 210 24.62 2.04 -8.89
N ALA A 211 25.08 3.25 -8.58
CA ALA A 211 25.95 3.51 -7.43
C ALA A 211 25.20 3.33 -6.09
N TYR A 212 23.91 3.59 -6.06
CA TYR A 212 23.08 3.29 -4.89
C TYR A 212 22.87 1.78 -4.70
N ARG A 213 22.66 1.03 -5.79
CA ARG A 213 22.52 -0.44 -5.76
C ARG A 213 23.77 -1.15 -5.22
N SER A 214 24.95 -0.57 -5.39
CA SER A 214 26.19 -1.11 -4.81
C SER A 214 26.36 -0.82 -3.33
N GLN A 215 25.63 0.15 -2.77
CA GLN A 215 25.69 0.49 -1.33
C GLN A 215 24.59 -0.21 -0.53
N VAL A 216 23.37 -0.23 -1.07
CA VAL A 216 22.22 -0.86 -0.41
C VAL A 216 21.90 -2.15 -1.14
N HIS A 217 22.29 -3.29 -0.58
CA HIS A 217 22.22 -4.59 -1.26
C HIS A 217 20.84 -5.25 -1.22
N TYR A 218 20.00 -4.90 -0.24
CA TYR A 218 18.70 -5.52 -0.02
C TYR A 218 17.57 -4.75 -0.72
N ARG A 219 16.67 -5.46 -1.40
CA ARG A 219 15.47 -4.91 -2.02
C ARG A 219 14.36 -4.69 -1.00
N LEU A 220 14.07 -5.71 -0.19
CA LEU A 220 12.92 -5.76 0.71
C LEU A 220 13.26 -6.29 2.10
N ILE A 221 14.07 -7.35 2.22
CA ILE A 221 14.34 -8.02 3.49
C ILE A 221 15.85 -8.08 3.72
N PRO A 222 16.37 -7.38 4.75
CA PRO A 222 17.77 -7.46 5.12
C PRO A 222 18.22 -8.91 5.32
N GLY A 223 19.32 -9.29 4.67
CA GLY A 223 19.91 -10.62 4.76
C GLY A 223 19.29 -11.70 3.86
N LEU A 224 18.16 -11.43 3.20
CA LEU A 224 17.52 -12.39 2.29
C LEU A 224 17.43 -11.84 0.86
N TRP A 225 16.83 -10.66 0.70
CA TRP A 225 16.53 -10.14 -0.64
C TRP A 225 16.49 -8.63 -0.72
#